data_AF-A0A3P3Q526-F1
#
_entry.id   AF-A0A3P3Q526-F1
#
_cell.length_a   1.000
_cell.length_b   1.000
_cell.length_c   1.000
_cell.angle_alpha   90.00
_cell.angle_beta   90.00
_cell.angle_gamma   90.00
#
_symmetry.space_group_name_H-M   'P 1'
#
loop_
_entity.id
_entity.type
_entity.pdbx_description
1 polymer ?
#
loop_
_entity_poly.entity_id
_entity_poly.type
_entity_poly.pdbx_seq_one_letter_code
_entity_poly.pdbx_strand_id
1 'polypeptide(L)'
;MICEGRILEKFEGRNIFVDDRIQEILDAMNYHRIVTIYKSDCSLILSKEDNEYDFFDEEDPTPMIQIYAYLDIKEVFTRKSRKNELVTFFRFPDMIGKELIILEIVHRYMEKYPNTAFYIDNGYTFRKHHIDAIYNMPEPDAEWIYKSPDMYKKG
;
A
#
# COMPACT_ATOMS: atom_id res chain seq x y z
N MET A 1 8.11 1.57 17.16
CA MET A 1 6.76 1.95 16.65
C MET A 1 6.51 1.08 15.45
N ILE A 2 5.36 0.41 15.35
CA ILE A 2 4.98 -0.35 14.14
C ILE A 2 3.96 0.51 13.41
N CYS A 3 4.21 0.86 12.15
CA CYS A 3 3.30 1.65 11.33
C CYS A 3 2.89 0.81 10.12
N GLU A 4 1.68 0.25 10.20
CA GLU A 4 1.12 -0.58 9.12
C GLU A 4 0.06 0.18 8.33
N GLY A 5 0.05 -0.07 7.02
CA GLY A 5 -0.93 0.47 6.09
C GLY A 5 -1.75 -0.64 5.45
N ARG A 6 -3.00 -0.33 5.08
CA ARG A 6 -3.92 -1.25 4.42
C ARG A 6 -4.64 -0.56 3.27
N ILE A 7 -4.64 -1.20 2.11
CA ILE A 7 -5.54 -0.85 1.02
C ILE A 7 -6.87 -1.57 1.24
N LEU A 8 -7.95 -0.79 1.32
CA LEU A 8 -9.30 -1.25 1.60
C LEU A 8 -10.21 -1.01 0.39
N GLU A 9 -10.90 -2.05 -0.05
CA GLU A 9 -11.84 -2.03 -1.18
C GLU A 9 -13.14 -2.75 -0.83
N LYS A 10 -14.20 -2.48 -1.60
CA LYS A 10 -15.43 -3.25 -1.49
C LYS A 10 -15.21 -4.65 -2.04
N PHE A 11 -15.65 -5.65 -1.30
CA PHE A 11 -15.55 -7.05 -1.74
C PHE A 11 -16.66 -7.36 -2.76
N GLU A 12 -16.33 -7.38 -4.04
CA GLU A 12 -17.29 -7.75 -5.11
C GLU A 12 -17.23 -9.24 -5.49
N GLY A 13 -16.31 -10.01 -4.88
CA GLY A 13 -16.12 -11.44 -5.13
C GLY A 13 -14.66 -11.86 -4.96
N ARG A 14 -14.39 -13.16 -5.15
CA ARG A 14 -13.02 -13.70 -5.11
C ARG A 14 -12.25 -13.15 -6.30
N ASN A 15 -11.18 -12.41 -6.04
CA ASN A 15 -10.32 -11.90 -7.09
C ASN A 15 -9.03 -12.74 -7.10
N ILE A 16 -8.92 -13.63 -8.08
CA ILE A 16 -7.82 -14.60 -8.18
C ILE A 16 -6.52 -14.00 -8.75
N PHE A 17 -6.50 -12.68 -9.04
CA PHE A 17 -5.37 -11.92 -9.61
C PHE A 17 -5.10 -10.63 -8.82
N VAL A 18 -5.24 -10.67 -7.49
CA VAL A 18 -4.99 -9.48 -6.63
C VAL A 18 -3.50 -9.12 -6.64
N ASP A 19 -2.62 -10.10 -6.64
CA ASP A 19 -1.17 -9.92 -6.75
C ASP A 19 -0.75 -9.27 -8.07
N ASP A 20 -1.37 -9.62 -9.19
CA ASP A 20 -1.08 -8.98 -10.49
C ASP A 20 -1.29 -7.47 -10.45
N ARG A 21 -2.32 -6.99 -9.73
CA ARG A 21 -2.62 -5.54 -9.63
C ARG A 21 -1.48 -4.75 -9.01
N ILE A 22 -0.84 -5.29 -7.98
CA ILE A 22 0.25 -4.61 -7.30
C ILE A 22 1.57 -4.80 -8.04
N GLN A 23 1.78 -5.95 -8.68
CA GLN A 23 2.94 -6.21 -9.53
C GLN A 23 3.02 -5.20 -10.68
N GLU A 24 1.91 -4.93 -11.39
CA GLU A 24 1.88 -3.92 -12.46
C GLU A 24 2.31 -2.52 -11.97
N ILE A 25 2.01 -2.17 -10.72
CA ILE A 25 2.39 -0.89 -10.12
C ILE A 25 3.87 -0.89 -9.78
N LEU A 26 4.37 -1.96 -9.16
CA LEU A 26 5.78 -2.13 -8.82
C LEU A 26 6.66 -2.12 -10.08
N ASP A 27 6.26 -2.82 -11.13
CA ASP A 27 6.95 -2.81 -12.41
C ASP A 27 7.03 -1.39 -13.00
N ALA A 28 5.94 -0.64 -12.96
CA ALA A 28 5.93 0.75 -13.43
C ALA A 28 6.80 1.71 -12.60
N MET A 29 7.27 1.27 -11.43
CA MET A 29 8.16 2.00 -10.53
C MET A 29 9.62 1.52 -10.62
N ASN A 30 9.96 0.60 -11.53
CA ASN A 30 11.28 -0.07 -11.61
C ASN A 30 11.59 -1.02 -10.43
N TYR A 31 10.54 -1.56 -9.80
CA TYR A 31 10.64 -2.52 -8.69
C TYR A 31 10.50 -3.97 -9.18
N HIS A 32 11.31 -4.33 -10.19
CA HIS A 32 11.25 -5.61 -10.91
C HIS A 32 11.87 -6.80 -10.15
N ARG A 33 12.71 -6.51 -9.16
CA ARG A 33 13.24 -7.53 -8.25
C ARG A 33 12.09 -7.92 -7.32
N ILE A 34 11.43 -9.04 -7.62
CA ILE A 34 10.23 -9.51 -6.90
C ILE A 34 10.40 -10.97 -6.48
N VAL A 35 10.11 -11.24 -5.21
CA VAL A 35 9.94 -12.60 -4.66
C VAL A 35 8.52 -12.72 -4.14
N THR A 36 7.76 -13.67 -4.69
CA THR A 36 6.38 -13.96 -4.26
C THR A 36 6.33 -15.30 -3.52
N ILE A 37 5.78 -15.28 -2.31
CA ILE A 37 5.57 -16.47 -1.47
C ILE A 37 4.06 -16.68 -1.31
N TYR A 38 3.53 -17.73 -1.92
CA TYR A 38 2.12 -18.08 -1.82
C TYR A 38 1.81 -18.77 -0.49
N LYS A 39 0.77 -18.30 0.20
CA LYS A 39 0.18 -18.91 1.40
C LYS A 39 -1.27 -19.30 1.12
N SER A 40 -1.92 -19.97 2.08
CA SER A 40 -3.28 -20.50 1.91
C SER A 40 -4.34 -19.43 1.64
N ASP A 41 -4.13 -18.21 2.13
CA ASP A 41 -5.11 -17.12 2.17
C ASP A 41 -4.57 -15.77 1.66
N CYS A 42 -3.27 -15.72 1.34
CA CYS A 42 -2.59 -14.53 0.85
C CYS A 42 -1.30 -14.88 0.09
N SER A 43 -0.83 -13.93 -0.72
CA SER A 43 0.52 -13.92 -1.28
C SER A 43 1.35 -12.88 -0.52
N LEU A 44 2.55 -13.26 -0.07
CA LEU A 44 3.54 -12.30 0.42
C LEU A 44 4.46 -11.91 -0.74
N ILE A 45 4.43 -10.63 -1.10
CA ILE A 45 5.22 -10.05 -2.17
C ILE A 45 6.33 -9.23 -1.50
N LEU A 46 7.58 -9.59 -1.81
CA LEU A 46 8.77 -8.84 -1.44
C LEU A 46 9.30 -8.19 -2.70
N SER A 47 9.59 -6.89 -2.64
CA SER A 47 10.02 -6.15 -3.81
C SER A 47 11.06 -5.09 -3.48
N LYS A 48 12.02 -4.90 -4.38
CA LYS A 48 13.08 -3.89 -4.31
C LYS A 48 13.21 -3.21 -5.67
N GLU A 49 13.69 -1.97 -5.66
CA GLU A 49 14.13 -1.30 -6.87
C GLU A 49 15.28 -2.09 -7.52
N ASP A 50 15.31 -2.08 -8.85
CA ASP A 50 16.34 -2.78 -9.62
C ASP A 50 17.73 -2.18 -9.37
N ASN A 51 18.72 -3.05 -9.13
CA ASN A 51 20.11 -2.69 -8.90
C ASN A 51 21.05 -3.89 -9.15
N GLU A 52 22.34 -3.70 -8.92
CA GLU A 52 23.37 -4.72 -9.20
C GLU A 52 23.49 -5.84 -8.15
N TYR A 53 22.84 -5.70 -6.98
CA TYR A 53 22.97 -6.64 -5.88
C TYR A 53 22.01 -7.82 -6.01
N ASP A 54 22.37 -8.95 -5.41
CA ASP A 54 21.43 -10.06 -5.23
C ASP A 54 20.28 -9.66 -4.28
N PHE A 55 19.09 -10.28 -4.44
CA PHE A 55 17.87 -9.84 -3.74
C PHE A 55 18.02 -9.74 -2.22
N PHE A 56 18.71 -10.71 -1.61
CA PHE A 56 18.93 -10.81 -0.16
C PHE A 56 20.36 -10.43 0.25
N ASP A 57 21.09 -9.72 -0.61
CA ASP A 57 22.40 -9.19 -0.25
C ASP A 57 22.27 -8.20 0.92
N GLU A 58 23.12 -8.36 1.93
CA GLU A 58 23.14 -7.50 3.11
C GLU A 58 23.80 -6.14 2.80
N GLU A 59 24.63 -6.06 1.76
CA GLU A 59 25.24 -4.81 1.30
C GLU A 59 24.27 -3.96 0.46
N ASP A 60 23.16 -4.53 0.00
CA ASP A 60 22.15 -3.84 -0.80
C ASP A 60 21.45 -2.74 0.03
N PRO A 61 21.67 -1.45 -0.28
CA PRO A 61 21.06 -0.36 0.49
C PRO A 61 19.58 -0.13 0.12
N THR A 62 19.07 -0.78 -0.93
CA THR A 62 17.72 -0.54 -1.43
C THR A 62 16.67 -1.06 -0.44
N PRO A 63 15.71 -0.21 -0.02
CA PRO A 63 14.67 -0.62 0.90
C PRO A 63 13.78 -1.71 0.29
N MET A 64 13.58 -2.81 1.02
CA MET A 64 12.64 -3.85 0.65
C MET A 64 11.22 -3.47 1.05
N ILE A 65 10.31 -3.45 0.09
CA ILE A 65 8.87 -3.34 0.32
C ILE A 65 8.31 -4.73 0.58
N GLN A 66 7.50 -4.86 1.63
CA GLN A 66 6.73 -6.06 1.92
C GLN A 66 5.25 -5.78 1.73
N ILE A 67 4.55 -6.64 1.01
CA ILE A 67 3.12 -6.50 0.74
C ILE A 67 2.44 -7.84 0.92
N TYR A 68 1.47 -7.92 1.83
CA TYR A 68 0.55 -9.04 1.89
C TYR A 68 -0.63 -8.76 0.98
N ALA A 69 -0.82 -9.56 -0.07
CA ALA A 69 -1.96 -9.52 -0.97
C ALA A 69 -2.97 -10.60 -0.57
N TYR A 70 -4.14 -10.21 -0.09
CA TYR A 70 -5.17 -11.13 0.42
C TYR A 70 -6.13 -11.56 -0.68
N LEU A 71 -6.36 -12.88 -0.79
CA LEU A 71 -7.20 -13.48 -1.84
C LEU A 71 -8.66 -13.62 -1.42
N ASP A 72 -8.92 -13.78 -0.12
CA ASP A 72 -10.26 -14.07 0.42
C ASP A 72 -10.45 -13.58 1.87
N ILE A 73 -9.48 -12.87 2.44
CA ILE A 73 -9.54 -12.47 3.85
C ILE A 73 -10.37 -11.20 4.02
N LYS A 74 -11.49 -11.38 4.72
CA LYS A 74 -12.37 -10.30 5.19
C LYS A 74 -11.88 -9.75 6.52
N GLU A 75 -10.68 -9.19 6.56
CA GLU A 75 -10.26 -8.44 7.76
C GLU A 75 -11.04 -7.12 7.79
N VAL A 76 -12.11 -7.06 8.58
CA VAL A 76 -12.95 -5.87 8.73
C VAL A 76 -12.44 -5.06 9.92
N PHE A 77 -11.46 -4.21 9.64
CA PHE A 77 -10.63 -3.58 10.68
C PHE A 77 -11.36 -2.54 11.55
N THR A 78 -12.42 -1.89 11.05
CA THR A 78 -13.15 -0.87 11.83
C THR A 78 -14.68 -0.97 11.67
N ARG A 79 -15.44 -0.46 12.65
CA ARG A 79 -16.92 -0.31 12.54
C ARG A 79 -17.32 0.49 11.29
N LYS A 80 -16.50 1.45 10.85
CA LYS A 80 -16.73 2.27 9.64
C LYS A 80 -16.46 1.48 8.36
N SER A 81 -15.43 0.64 8.34
CA SER A 81 -15.13 -0.30 7.25
C SER A 81 -16.28 -1.31 7.09
N ARG A 82 -16.79 -1.85 8.21
CA ARG A 82 -17.94 -2.78 8.21
C ARG A 82 -19.20 -2.18 7.60
N LYS A 83 -19.51 -0.93 7.94
CA LYS A 83 -20.68 -0.21 7.37
C LYS A 83 -20.55 0.02 5.86
N ASN A 84 -19.32 0.10 5.35
CA ASN A 84 -19.03 0.35 3.94
C ASN A 84 -18.63 -0.92 3.17
N GLU A 85 -18.71 -2.09 3.82
CA GLU A 85 -18.33 -3.40 3.26
C GLU A 85 -16.89 -3.44 2.70
N LEU A 86 -16.00 -2.65 3.31
CA LEU A 86 -14.60 -2.59 2.93
C LEU A 86 -13.80 -3.70 3.63
N VAL A 87 -13.00 -4.41 2.84
CA VAL A 87 -12.07 -5.45 3.30
C VAL A 87 -10.64 -5.12 2.88
N THR A 88 -9.66 -5.67 3.60
CA THR A 88 -8.25 -5.48 3.27
C THR A 88 -7.84 -6.33 2.07
N PHE A 89 -7.37 -5.66 1.02
CA PHE A 89 -6.79 -6.30 -0.16
C PHE A 89 -5.27 -6.38 -0.06
N PHE A 90 -4.64 -5.29 0.38
CA PHE A 90 -3.20 -5.26 0.61
C PHE A 90 -2.87 -4.76 2.02
N ARG A 91 -1.84 -5.33 2.63
CA ARG A 91 -1.27 -4.85 3.88
C ARG A 91 0.23 -4.62 3.72
N PHE A 92 0.67 -3.44 4.14
CA PHE A 92 2.05 -3.00 4.24
C PHE A 92 2.45 -3.09 5.71
N PRO A 93 3.20 -4.13 6.14
CA PRO A 93 3.51 -4.39 7.54
C PRO A 93 4.60 -3.46 8.08
N ASP A 94 5.40 -2.84 7.22
CA ASP A 94 6.49 -1.94 7.58
C ASP A 94 6.58 -0.78 6.60
N MET A 95 6.09 0.39 7.02
CA MET A 95 6.13 1.62 6.21
C MET A 95 7.21 2.60 6.66
N ILE A 96 7.93 2.31 7.75
CA ILE A 96 8.91 3.25 8.31
C ILE A 96 10.11 3.35 7.37
N GLY A 97 10.50 4.59 7.04
CA GLY A 97 11.56 4.89 6.08
C GLY A 97 11.19 4.61 4.63
N LYS A 98 9.92 4.29 4.35
CA LYS A 98 9.38 3.96 3.02
C LYS A 98 8.20 4.86 2.66
N GLU A 99 7.99 5.95 3.39
CA GLU A 99 6.78 6.76 3.35
C GLU A 99 6.46 7.31 1.97
N LEU A 100 7.48 7.80 1.24
CA LEU A 100 7.32 8.31 -0.13
C LEU A 100 7.10 7.19 -1.16
N ILE A 101 7.74 6.04 -0.96
CA ILE A 101 7.56 4.86 -1.82
C ILE A 101 6.12 4.33 -1.67
N ILE A 102 5.64 4.23 -0.43
CA ILE A 102 4.26 3.84 -0.13
C ILE A 102 3.27 4.88 -0.70
N LEU A 103 3.58 6.17 -0.60
CA LEU A 103 2.74 7.23 -1.19
C LEU A 103 2.58 7.04 -2.71
N GLU A 104 3.68 6.79 -3.43
CA GLU A 104 3.65 6.53 -4.88
C GLU A 104 2.81 5.29 -5.23
N ILE A 105 3.01 4.18 -4.50
CA ILE A 105 2.23 2.94 -4.69
C ILE A 105 0.74 3.22 -4.49
N VAL A 106 0.38 3.88 -3.39
CA VAL A 106 -1.02 4.15 -3.04
C VAL A 106 -1.65 5.13 -4.04
N HIS A 107 -0.91 6.16 -4.46
CA HIS A 107 -1.37 7.11 -5.48
C HIS A 107 -1.67 6.40 -6.80
N ARG A 108 -0.73 5.61 -7.35
CA ARG A 108 -0.94 4.82 -8.57
C ARG A 108 -2.07 3.80 -8.44
N TYR A 109 -2.19 3.17 -7.28
CA TYR A 109 -3.29 2.23 -7.02
C TYR A 109 -4.64 2.95 -7.06
N MET A 110 -4.75 4.11 -6.42
CA MET A 110 -5.99 4.90 -6.38
C MET A 110 -6.33 5.60 -7.71
N GLU A 111 -5.37 5.80 -8.60
CA GLU A 111 -5.66 6.18 -10.00
C GLU A 111 -6.42 5.09 -10.74
N LYS A 112 -6.00 3.81 -10.59
CA LYS A 112 -6.70 2.67 -11.18
C LYS A 112 -8.00 2.31 -10.44
N TYR A 113 -8.02 2.45 -9.12
CA TYR A 113 -9.11 2.03 -8.24
C TYR A 113 -9.56 3.19 -7.33
N PRO A 114 -10.28 4.20 -7.84
CA PRO A 114 -10.56 5.46 -7.14
C PRO A 114 -11.46 5.34 -5.91
N ASN A 115 -12.23 4.25 -5.78
CA ASN A 115 -13.12 4.01 -4.64
C ASN A 115 -12.40 3.40 -3.41
N THR A 116 -11.11 3.11 -3.56
CA THR A 116 -10.25 2.55 -2.53
C THR A 116 -10.10 3.50 -1.33
N ALA A 117 -9.86 2.94 -0.16
CA ALA A 117 -9.37 3.67 1.01
C ALA A 117 -7.99 3.16 1.39
N PHE A 118 -7.13 4.05 1.88
CA PHE A 118 -5.89 3.65 2.53
C PHE A 118 -6.02 3.91 4.03
N TYR A 119 -5.90 2.87 4.83
CA TYR A 119 -6.04 2.92 6.28
C TYR A 119 -4.68 2.69 6.94
N ILE A 120 -4.39 3.48 7.98
CA ILE A 120 -3.18 3.33 8.78
C ILE A 120 -3.61 2.93 10.20
N ASP A 121 -2.84 2.06 10.85
CA ASP A 121 -3.18 1.54 12.18
C ASP A 121 -3.21 2.58 13.31
N ASN A 122 -2.76 3.81 13.04
CA ASN A 122 -2.99 4.96 13.92
C ASN A 122 -4.43 5.50 13.89
N GLY A 123 -5.32 4.91 13.07
CA GLY A 123 -6.73 5.28 12.95
C GLY A 123 -7.04 6.21 11.78
N TYR A 124 -6.04 6.69 11.03
CA TYR A 124 -6.27 7.56 9.89
C TYR A 124 -6.71 6.80 8.65
N THR A 125 -7.61 7.42 7.88
CA THR A 125 -8.11 6.87 6.62
C THR A 125 -7.98 7.93 5.53
N PHE A 126 -7.16 7.63 4.54
CA PHE A 126 -6.94 8.44 3.36
C PHE A 126 -7.83 7.94 2.23
N ARG A 127 -8.31 8.90 1.44
CA ARG A 127 -9.09 8.69 0.22
C ARG A 127 -8.29 9.31 -0.91
N LYS A 128 -8.65 8.99 -2.15
CA LYS A 128 -7.95 9.49 -3.33
C LYS A 128 -7.62 10.99 -3.24
N HIS A 129 -8.61 11.84 -2.95
CA HIS A 129 -8.37 13.29 -2.85
C HIS A 129 -7.36 13.70 -1.75
N HIS A 130 -7.25 12.96 -0.65
CA HIS A 130 -6.22 13.21 0.36
C HIS A 130 -4.83 12.82 -0.19
N ILE A 131 -4.72 11.65 -0.82
CA ILE A 131 -3.48 11.16 -1.42
C ILE A 131 -3.02 12.07 -2.56
N ASP A 132 -3.92 12.47 -3.45
CA ASP A 132 -3.64 13.43 -4.53
C ASP A 132 -3.12 14.76 -3.96
N ALA A 133 -3.69 15.24 -2.85
CA ALA A 133 -3.25 16.49 -2.24
C ALA A 133 -1.83 16.38 -1.68
N ILE A 134 -1.49 15.28 -1.01
CA ILE A 134 -0.15 15.00 -0.47
C ILE A 134 0.86 14.83 -1.61
N TYR A 135 0.49 14.05 -2.62
CA TYR A 135 1.36 13.72 -3.76
C TYR A 135 1.75 14.94 -4.59
N ASN A 136 0.81 15.88 -4.75
CA ASN A 136 1.02 17.10 -5.54
C ASN A 136 1.57 18.28 -4.73
N MET A 137 2.02 18.06 -3.48
CA MET A 137 2.70 19.11 -2.72
C MET A 137 4.02 19.49 -3.40
N PRO A 138 4.42 20.79 -3.39
CA PRO A 138 5.70 21.20 -3.95
C PRO A 138 6.90 20.50 -3.31
N GLU A 139 6.78 20.19 -2.02
CA GLU A 139 7.77 19.43 -1.25
C GLU A 139 7.13 18.13 -0.74
N PRO A 140 7.74 16.96 -1.00
CA PRO A 140 7.22 15.68 -0.52
C PRO A 140 7.16 15.61 1.01
N ASP A 141 5.98 15.37 1.58
CA ASP A 141 5.81 15.20 3.02
C ASP A 141 6.14 13.76 3.44
N ALA A 142 7.39 13.49 3.80
CA ALA A 142 7.83 12.16 4.27
C ALA A 142 7.20 11.74 5.61
N GLU A 143 6.46 12.61 6.29
CA GLU A 143 5.78 12.30 7.55
C GLU A 143 4.26 12.15 7.40
N TRP A 144 3.76 12.10 6.15
CA TRP A 144 2.32 12.15 5.87
C TRP A 144 1.51 11.07 6.60
N ILE A 145 2.09 9.88 6.78
CA ILE A 145 1.46 8.74 7.46
C ILE A 145 1.20 8.99 8.95
N TYR A 146 1.85 9.99 9.56
CA TYR A 146 1.70 10.35 10.97
C TYR A 146 0.74 11.53 11.19
N LYS A 147 0.23 12.13 10.12
CA LYS A 147 -0.58 13.35 10.14
C LYS A 147 -2.03 13.03 9.80
N SER A 148 -2.95 13.81 10.38
CA SER A 148 -4.37 13.66 10.06
C SER A 148 -4.63 13.99 8.58
N PRO A 149 -5.46 13.21 7.85
CA PRO A 149 -5.81 13.51 6.47
C PRO A 149 -6.48 14.88 6.30
N ASP A 150 -7.11 15.39 7.37
CA ASP A 150 -7.75 16.70 7.38
C ASP A 150 -6.77 17.86 7.15
N MET A 151 -5.46 17.64 7.42
CA MET A 151 -4.41 18.64 7.17
C MET A 151 -4.16 18.89 5.67
N TYR A 152 -4.58 17.96 4.80
CA TYR A 152 -4.38 18.01 3.35
C TYR A 152 -5.66 18.32 2.58
N LYS A 153 -6.72 18.72 3.26
CA LYS A 153 -7.93 19.20 2.59
C LYS A 153 -7.58 20.45 1.78
N LYS A 154 -7.83 20.42 0.47
CA LYS A 154 -7.90 21.65 -0.32
C LYS A 154 -8.97 22.54 0.29
N GLY A 155 -8.58 23.75 0.69
CA GLY A 155 -9.51 24.83 1.07
C GLY A 155 -10.40 25.24 -0.09
#